data_AF-A0A3S4REZ1-F1
#
_entry.id   AF-A0A3S4REZ1-F1
#
_cell.length_a   1.000
_cell.length_b   1.000
_cell.length_c   1.000
_cell.angle_alpha   90.00
_cell.angle_beta   90.00
_cell.angle_gamma   90.00
#
_symmetry.space_group_name_H-M   'P 1'
#
loop_
_entity.id
_entity.type
_entity.pdbx_description
1 polymer ?
#
loop_
_entity_poly.entity_id
_entity_poly.type
_entity_poly.pdbx_seq_one_letter_code
_entity_poly.pdbx_strand_id
1 'polypeptide(L)' 'MNIATGLYLFFGVLGLALFVAGTFVLLGLGWALISGAASAFAIAAFIRKGLTSE' A
#
# COMPACT_ATOMS: atom_id res chain seq x y z
N MET A 1 -15.97 -3.65 12.41
CA MET A 1 -14.61 -3.33 11.95
C MET A 1 -14.44 -1.83 11.98
N ASN A 2 -13.44 -1.30 12.68
CA ASN A 2 -13.21 0.13 12.74
C ASN A 2 -12.71 0.63 11.36
N ILE A 3 -13.18 1.80 10.92
CA ILE A 3 -12.91 2.31 9.56
C ILE A 3 -11.41 2.44 9.30
N ALA A 4 -10.66 2.90 10.31
CA ALA A 4 -9.20 3.06 10.24
C ALA A 4 -8.47 1.72 10.07
N THR A 5 -8.90 0.67 10.76
CA THR A 5 -8.35 -0.69 10.59
C THR A 5 -8.66 -1.24 9.20
N GLY A 6 -9.86 -0.96 8.67
CA GLY A 6 -10.23 -1.33 7.30
C GLY A 6 -9.34 -0.65 6.26
N LEU A 7 -9.10 0.65 6.39
CA LEU A 7 -8.20 1.41 5.52
C LEU A 7 -6.75 0.92 5.62
N TYR A 8 -6.28 0.61 6.82
CA TYR A 8 -4.94 0.05 7.03
C TYR A 8 -4.74 -1.27 6.26
N LEU A 9 -5.67 -2.21 6.40
CA LEU A 9 -5.60 -3.49 5.67
C LEU A 9 -5.73 -3.28 4.16
N PHE A 10 -6.65 -2.41 3.72
CA PHE A 10 -6.89 -2.15 2.31
C PHE A 10 -5.65 -1.61 1.61
N PHE A 11 -5.02 -0.55 2.15
CA PHE A 11 -3.80 0.02 1.57
C PHE A 11 -2.60 -0.93 1.66
N GLY A 12 -2.53 -1.75 2.71
CA GLY A 12 -1.49 -2.79 2.83
C GLY A 12 -1.59 -3.86 1.75
N VAL A 13 -2.78 -4.43 1.54
CA VAL A 13 -3.01 -5.46 0.51
C VAL A 13 -2.89 -4.87 -0.89
N LEU A 14 -3.42 -3.66 -1.10
CA LEU A 14 -3.33 -2.95 -2.38
C LEU A 14 -1.87 -2.64 -2.74
N GLY A 15 -1.07 -2.14 -1.79
CA GLY A 15 0.36 -1.93 -1.99
C GLY A 15 1.09 -3.20 -2.38
N LEU A 16 0.79 -4.32 -1.71
CA LEU A 16 1.42 -5.62 -2.02
C LEU A 16 1.01 -6.14 -3.41
N ALA A 17 -0.26 -6.01 -3.78
CA ALA A 17 -0.75 -6.40 -5.10
C ALA A 17 -0.10 -5.56 -6.22
N LEU A 18 0.00 -4.24 -6.04
CA LEU A 18 0.69 -3.36 -6.99
C LEU A 18 2.17 -3.68 -7.10
N PHE A 19 2.82 -4.04 -5.99
CA PHE A 19 4.24 -4.41 -5.99
C PHE A 19 4.47 -5.69 -6.81
N VAL A 20 3.69 -6.74 -6.54
CA VAL A 20 3.77 -8.02 -7.26
C VAL A 20 3.44 -7.83 -8.75
N ALA A 21 2.35 -7.12 -9.06
CA ALA A 21 1.98 -6.81 -10.44
C ALA A 21 3.07 -5.99 -11.16
N GLY A 22 3.65 -5.00 -10.48
CA GLY A 22 4.75 -4.19 -11.01
C GLY A 22 6.01 -5.00 -11.31
N THR A 23 6.39 -5.92 -10.41
CA THR A 23 7.51 -6.84 -10.63
C THR A 23 7.25 -7.85 -11.73
N PHE A 24 6.01 -8.22 -12.00
CA PHE A 24 5.70 -9.16 -13.10
C PHE A 24 5.76 -8.49 -14.47
N VAL A 25 5.35 -7.22 -14.58
CA VAL A 25 5.26 -6.51 -15.86
C VAL A 25 6.64 -6.08 -16.40
N LEU A 26 7.59 -5.72 -15.52
CA LEU A 26 9.01 -5.36 -15.80
C LEU A 26 9.33 -4.52 -17.07
N LEU A 27 8.34 -3.82 -17.62
CA LEU A 27 8.39 -2.74 -18.63
C LEU A 27 8.09 -1.41 -17.94
N GLY A 28 8.16 -0.27 -18.64
CA GLY A 28 7.99 1.08 -18.02
C GLY A 28 6.76 1.23 -17.09
N LEU A 29 5.66 0.54 -17.39
CA LEU A 29 4.46 0.48 -16.54
C LEU A 29 4.71 -0.19 -15.16
N GLY A 30 5.60 -1.18 -15.10
CA GLY A 30 5.97 -1.88 -13.87
C GLY A 30 6.61 -0.96 -12.83
N TRP A 31 7.43 0.00 -13.27
CA TRP A 31 8.01 1.01 -12.37
C TRP A 31 6.96 1.97 -11.80
N ALA A 32 5.93 2.32 -12.57
CA ALA A 32 4.80 3.12 -12.09
C ALA A 32 3.94 2.36 -11.07
N LEU A 33 3.75 1.05 -11.27
CA LEU A 33 3.08 0.18 -10.31
C LEU A 33 3.86 0.06 -8.99
N ILE A 34 5.19 -0.05 -9.06
CA ILE A 34 6.05 -0.11 -7.88
C ILE A 34 6.05 1.21 -7.09
N SER A 35 6.07 2.37 -7.77
CA SER A 35 5.96 3.67 -7.07
C SER A 35 4.58 3.87 -6.42
N GLY A 36 3.52 3.38 -7.08
CA GLY A 36 2.18 3.30 -6.49
C GLY A 36 2.14 2.42 -5.25
N ALA A 37 2.80 1.26 -5.27
CA ALA A 37 2.92 0.37 -4.10
C ALA A 37 3.63 1.05 -2.92
N ALA A 38 4.75 1.73 -3.17
CA ALA A 38 5.47 2.48 -2.13
C ALA A 38 4.60 3.57 -1.49
N SER A 39 3.80 4.26 -2.30
CA SER A 39 2.86 5.29 -1.83
C SER A 39 1.74 4.68 -0.97
N ALA A 40 1.18 3.54 -1.39
CA ALA A 40 0.17 2.82 -0.62
C ALA A 40 0.71 2.33 0.73
N PHE A 41 1.96 1.84 0.78
CA PHE A 41 2.60 1.46 2.04
C PHE A 41 2.88 2.66 2.96
N ALA A 42 3.25 3.82 2.40
CA ALA A 42 3.41 5.05 3.19
C ALA A 42 2.08 5.48 3.86
N ILE A 43 0.97 5.41 3.12
CA ILE A 43 -0.37 5.67 3.65
C ILE A 43 -0.71 4.67 4.77
N ALA A 44 -0.48 3.38 4.55
CA ALA A 44 -0.73 2.35 5.57
C ALA A 44 0.14 2.57 6.82
N ALA A 45 1.40 2.98 6.69
CA ALA A 45 2.27 3.29 7.81
C ALA A 45 1.79 4.52 8.60
N PHE A 46 1.28 5.55 7.92
CA PHE A 46 0.69 6.72 8.56
C PHE A 46 -0.57 6.35 9.36
N ILE A 47 -1.48 5.56 8.77
CA ILE A 47 -2.69 5.07 9.44
C ILE A 47 -2.32 4.22 10.66
N ARG A 48 -1.35 3.31 10.53
CA ARG A 48 -0.84 2.49 11.65
C ARG A 48 -0.33 3.36 12.79
N LYS A 49 0.43 4.43 12.47
CA LYS A 49 0.93 5.35 13.48
C LYS A 49 -0.23 6.06 14.20
N GLY A 50 -1.26 6.50 13.47
CA GLY A 50 -2.49 7.04 14.07
C GLY A 50 -3.16 6.05 15.01
N LEU A 51 -3.31 4.79 14.60
CA LEU A 51 -3.90 3.71 15.40
C LEU A 51 -3.09 3.31 16.65
N THR A 52 -1.78 3.59 16.68
CA THR A 52 -0.87 3.21 17.79
C THR A 52 -0.55 4.39 18.72
N SER A 53 -0.87 5.62 18.31
CA SER A 53 -0.58 6.84 19.09
C SER A 53 -1.76 7.28 19.97
N GLU A 54 -2.86 6.53 19.93
CA GLU A 54 -3.92 6.49 20.96
C GLU A 54 -3.56 5.45 22.03
#